data_AF-A0A8T2J855-F1
#
_entry.id   AF-A0A8T2J855-F1
#
_cell.length_a   1.000
_cell.length_b   1.000
_cell.length_c   1.000
_cell.angle_alpha   90.00
_cell.angle_beta   90.00
_cell.angle_gamma   90.00
#
_symmetry.space_group_name_H-M   'P 1'
#
loop_
_entity.id
_entity.type
_entity.pdbx_description
1 polymer ?
#
loop_
_entity_poly.entity_id
_entity_poly.type
_entity_poly.pdbx_seq_one_letter_code
_entity_poly.pdbx_strand_id
1 'polypeptide(L)'
;MDILFVTIISFLWPGIFSAPTAEDSLRFVALGDWGGLPLPPYTTRQQEMVAEEIGKTVAKLGANFILSLGDNFYYDGVTDVTDPRFKVITTRIQIFPHTSLTP
;
A
#
# COMPACT_ATOMS: atom_id res chain seq x y z
N MET A 1 39.40 -3.65 29.34
CA MET A 1 39.08 -3.11 28.01
C MET A 1 37.60 -3.25 27.71
N ASP A 2 36.80 -2.22 27.87
CA ASP A 2 36.32 -1.68 29.14
C ASP A 2 34.86 -1.30 28.90
N ILE A 3 33.95 -1.69 29.80
CA ILE A 3 32.53 -1.31 29.72
C ILE A 3 32.40 0.21 29.56
N LEU A 4 33.30 0.97 30.20
CA LEU A 4 33.47 2.42 30.05
C LEU A 4 33.65 2.90 28.60
N PHE A 5 34.34 2.13 27.75
CA PHE A 5 34.57 2.49 26.35
C PHE A 5 33.27 2.40 25.52
N VAL A 6 32.43 1.40 25.82
CA VAL A 6 31.13 1.18 25.14
C VAL A 6 30.10 2.24 25.55
N THR A 7 30.13 2.70 26.81
CA THR A 7 29.25 3.78 27.29
C THR A 7 29.63 5.14 26.72
N ILE A 8 30.92 5.42 26.56
CA ILE A 8 31.39 6.69 25.98
C ILE A 8 30.99 6.79 24.49
N ILE A 9 31.11 5.70 23.74
CA ILE A 9 30.73 5.66 22.32
C ILE A 9 29.22 5.89 22.12
N SER A 10 28.37 5.34 23.00
CA SER A 10 26.92 5.55 22.93
C SER A 10 26.48 6.97 23.31
N PHE A 11 27.25 7.68 24.15
CA PHE A 11 27.00 9.10 24.47
C PHE A 11 27.52 10.08 23.41
N LEU A 12 28.62 9.75 22.73
CA LEU A 12 29.23 10.59 21.69
C LEU A 12 28.61 10.40 20.30
N TRP A 13 27.88 9.30 20.07
CA TRP A 13 27.18 9.02 18.83
C TRP A 13 25.81 8.37 19.11
N PRO A 14 24.77 9.16 19.44
CA PRO A 14 23.45 8.63 19.77
C PRO A 14 22.79 7.86 18.61
N GLY A 15 23.31 7.99 17.38
CA GLY A 15 22.82 7.29 16.19
C GLY A 15 23.23 5.83 16.04
N ILE A 16 24.06 5.23 16.92
CA ILE A 16 24.50 3.83 16.77
C ILE A 16 23.37 2.84 17.13
N PHE A 17 22.42 3.26 17.98
CA PHE A 17 21.24 2.47 18.35
C PHE A 17 19.99 3.36 18.39
N SER A 18 19.53 3.82 17.22
CA SER A 18 18.16 4.34 17.12
C SER A 18 17.20 3.17 17.12
N ALA A 19 16.26 3.13 18.07
CA ALA A 19 15.13 2.22 17.97
C ALA A 19 14.35 2.57 16.69
N PRO A 20 13.86 1.58 15.92
CA PRO A 20 13.06 1.85 14.74
C PRO A 20 11.86 2.70 15.14
N THR A 21 11.76 3.86 14.52
CA THR A 21 10.65 4.79 14.71
C THR A 21 9.45 4.31 13.89
N ALA A 22 8.27 4.93 14.11
CA ALA A 22 7.11 4.64 13.25
C ALA A 22 7.40 4.93 11.76
N GLU A 23 8.34 5.84 11.46
CA GLU A 23 8.80 6.18 10.12
C GLU A 23 9.70 5.09 9.50
N ASP A 24 10.28 4.20 10.30
CA ASP A 24 11.14 3.10 9.83
C ASP A 24 10.35 1.81 9.50
N SER A 25 9.02 1.87 9.51
CA SER A 25 8.15 0.71 9.29
C SER A 25 7.68 0.60 7.84
N LEU A 26 7.86 -0.59 7.23
CA LEU A 26 7.27 -0.92 5.94
C LEU A 26 5.79 -1.30 6.13
N ARG A 27 4.90 -0.60 5.44
CA ARG A 27 3.46 -0.80 5.52
C ARG A 27 2.90 -1.04 4.13
N PHE A 28 2.03 -2.03 3.99
CA PHE A 28 1.38 -2.31 2.72
C PHE A 28 0.00 -2.90 2.93
N VAL A 29 -0.84 -2.77 1.91
CA VAL A 29 -2.15 -3.43 1.86
C VAL A 29 -1.99 -4.70 1.04
N ALA A 30 -2.48 -5.84 1.53
CA ALA A 30 -2.61 -7.06 0.74
C ALA A 30 -4.08 -7.24 0.36
N LEU A 31 -4.38 -7.35 -0.95
CA LEU A 31 -5.74 -7.42 -1.45
C LEU A 31 -5.85 -8.48 -2.55
N GLY A 32 -6.79 -9.40 -2.42
CA GLY A 32 -7.17 -10.37 -3.46
C GLY A 32 -8.61 -10.17 -3.91
N ASP A 33 -8.99 -10.85 -4.98
CA ASP A 33 -10.40 -11.07 -5.34
C ASP A 33 -11.22 -9.79 -5.56
N TRP A 34 -10.59 -8.78 -6.16
CA TRP A 34 -11.16 -7.44 -6.34
C TRP A 34 -11.62 -7.15 -7.76
N GLY A 35 -11.67 -8.17 -8.63
CA GLY A 35 -11.77 -8.02 -10.08
C GLY A 35 -13.12 -7.57 -10.67
N GLY A 36 -14.03 -7.04 -9.85
CA GLY A 36 -15.24 -6.39 -10.33
C GLY A 36 -16.16 -7.29 -11.17
N LEU A 37 -16.69 -6.74 -12.27
CA LEU A 37 -17.60 -7.43 -13.19
C LEU A 37 -17.15 -7.24 -14.65
N PRO A 38 -17.48 -8.19 -15.55
CA PRO A 38 -17.14 -8.09 -16.96
C PRO A 38 -17.98 -7.06 -17.73
N LEU A 39 -19.13 -6.63 -17.19
CA LEU A 39 -20.03 -5.66 -17.82
C LEU A 39 -20.05 -4.33 -17.06
N PRO A 40 -20.31 -3.19 -17.74
CA PRO A 40 -20.51 -1.90 -17.09
C PRO A 40 -21.49 -1.99 -15.91
N PRO A 41 -21.21 -1.34 -14.77
CA PRO A 41 -20.14 -0.36 -14.54
C PRO A 41 -18.75 -0.97 -14.24
N TYR A 42 -18.57 -2.27 -14.44
CA TYR A 42 -17.35 -3.05 -14.19
C TYR A 42 -16.93 -3.19 -12.72
N THR A 43 -17.66 -2.55 -11.80
CA THR A 43 -17.41 -2.60 -10.37
C THR A 43 -18.56 -3.28 -9.63
N THR A 44 -18.29 -3.68 -8.39
CA THR A 44 -19.33 -4.08 -7.43
C THR A 44 -19.37 -3.10 -6.26
N ARG A 45 -20.51 -3.06 -5.55
CA ARG A 45 -20.64 -2.25 -4.34
C ARG A 45 -19.63 -2.67 -3.26
N GLN A 46 -19.37 -3.96 -3.13
CA GLN A 46 -18.43 -4.54 -2.18
C GLN A 46 -17.01 -4.06 -2.47
N GLN A 47 -16.60 -4.10 -3.73
CA GLN A 47 -15.32 -3.57 -4.17
C GLN A 47 -15.18 -2.09 -3.82
N GLU A 48 -16.23 -1.28 -4.04
CA GLU A 48 -16.21 0.15 -3.72
C GLU A 48 -16.12 0.42 -2.22
N MET A 49 -16.84 -0.32 -1.37
CA MET A 49 -16.74 -0.18 0.08
C MET A 49 -15.36 -0.58 0.60
N VAL A 50 -14.77 -1.65 0.07
CA VAL A 50 -13.42 -2.09 0.45
C VAL A 50 -12.38 -1.04 0.03
N ALA A 51 -12.50 -0.49 -1.18
CA ALA A 51 -11.66 0.60 -1.65
C ALA A 51 -11.73 1.84 -0.74
N GLU A 52 -12.93 2.21 -0.30
CA GLU A 52 -13.13 3.33 0.63
C GLU A 52 -12.42 3.09 1.97
N GLU A 53 -12.55 1.89 2.54
CA GLU A 53 -11.90 1.54 3.80
C GLU A 53 -10.38 1.40 3.68
N ILE A 54 -9.86 0.92 2.55
CA ILE A 54 -8.43 0.98 2.23
C ILE A 54 -7.97 2.44 2.25
N GLY A 55 -8.70 3.34 1.58
CA GLY A 55 -8.40 4.77 1.57
C GLY A 55 -8.33 5.39 2.97
N LYS A 56 -9.33 5.13 3.82
CA LYS A 56 -9.35 5.60 5.22
C LYS A 56 -8.20 5.01 6.05
N THR A 57 -7.92 3.73 5.88
CA THR A 57 -6.86 3.01 6.61
C THR A 57 -5.49 3.56 6.24
N VAL A 58 -5.23 3.74 4.94
CA VAL A 58 -3.96 4.28 4.43
C VAL A 58 -3.79 5.74 4.84
N ALA A 59 -4.85 6.57 4.81
CA ALA A 59 -4.79 7.95 5.30
C ALA A 59 -4.45 8.05 6.80
N LYS A 60 -4.84 7.04 7.59
CA LYS A 60 -4.58 7.01 9.04
C LYS A 60 -3.24 6.38 9.41
N LEU A 61 -2.85 5.31 8.73
CA LEU A 61 -1.72 4.46 9.14
C LEU A 61 -0.52 4.53 8.19
N GLY A 62 -0.69 5.10 7.00
CA GLY A 62 0.27 5.05 5.91
C GLY A 62 0.33 3.68 5.23
N ALA A 63 0.69 3.68 3.95
CA ALA A 63 1.09 2.49 3.21
C ALA A 63 2.07 2.88 2.10
N ASN A 64 3.10 2.07 1.90
CA ASN A 64 4.12 2.25 0.87
C ASN A 64 3.67 1.67 -0.48
N PHE A 65 2.88 0.58 -0.47
CA PHE A 65 2.35 -0.05 -1.67
C PHE A 65 1.10 -0.90 -1.37
N ILE A 66 0.43 -1.34 -2.44
CA ILE A 66 -0.58 -2.41 -2.40
C ILE A 66 -0.01 -3.63 -3.11
N LEU A 67 -0.10 -4.77 -2.46
CA LEU A 67 0.17 -6.08 -3.04
C LEU A 67 -1.14 -6.70 -3.50
N SER A 68 -1.30 -6.89 -4.81
CA SER A 68 -2.41 -7.68 -5.33
C SER A 68 -2.11 -9.18 -5.23
N LEU A 69 -3.06 -9.95 -4.70
CA LEU A 69 -2.93 -11.39 -4.47
C LEU A 69 -3.51 -12.25 -5.61
N GLY A 70 -4.25 -11.66 -6.55
CA GLY A 70 -4.87 -12.40 -7.66
C GLY A 70 -6.30 -11.95 -7.95
N ASP A 71 -6.89 -12.54 -8.98
CA ASP A 71 -8.28 -12.30 -9.39
C ASP A 71 -8.60 -10.81 -9.61
N ASN A 72 -7.68 -10.16 -10.32
CA ASN A 72 -7.71 -8.72 -10.61
C ASN A 72 -8.82 -8.30 -11.58
N PHE A 73 -9.35 -9.25 -12.37
CA PHE A 73 -10.35 -9.03 -13.40
C PHE A 73 -11.23 -10.27 -13.56
N TYR A 74 -12.48 -10.18 -13.09
CA TYR A 74 -13.44 -11.27 -13.22
C TYR A 74 -14.17 -11.25 -14.57
N TYR A 75 -14.62 -12.39 -15.11
CA TYR A 75 -14.27 -13.75 -14.67
C TYR A 75 -13.08 -14.31 -15.47
N ASP A 76 -12.99 -13.96 -16.75
CA ASP A 76 -12.02 -14.53 -17.70
C ASP A 76 -10.78 -13.65 -17.90
N GLY A 77 -10.50 -12.75 -16.96
CA GLY A 77 -9.40 -11.79 -17.11
C GLY A 77 -9.66 -10.76 -18.21
N VAL A 78 -8.59 -10.20 -18.76
CA VAL A 78 -8.55 -9.19 -19.82
C VAL A 78 -7.74 -9.73 -21.00
N THR A 79 -8.15 -9.40 -22.23
CA THR A 79 -7.57 -9.97 -23.45
C THR A 79 -6.66 -9.02 -24.21
N ASP A 80 -6.75 -7.72 -23.90
CA ASP A 80 -6.01 -6.66 -24.56
C ASP A 80 -5.66 -5.54 -23.57
N VAL A 81 -4.57 -4.84 -23.84
CA VAL A 81 -4.03 -3.75 -23.00
C VAL A 81 -4.90 -2.49 -22.99
N THR A 82 -5.83 -2.36 -23.94
CA THR A 82 -6.77 -1.24 -24.02
C THR A 82 -8.12 -1.53 -23.35
N ASP A 83 -8.27 -2.69 -22.70
CA ASP A 83 -9.50 -3.05 -22.00
C ASP A 83 -9.89 -1.96 -20.98
N PRO A 84 -11.10 -1.36 -21.09
CA PRO A 84 -11.52 -0.27 -20.22
C PRO A 84 -11.53 -0.65 -18.73
N ARG A 85 -11.63 -1.95 -18.41
CA ARG A 85 -11.62 -2.45 -17.03
C ARG A 85 -10.32 -2.13 -16.30
N PHE A 86 -9.17 -2.06 -16.99
CA PHE A 86 -7.92 -1.62 -16.37
C PHE A 86 -8.07 -0.25 -15.72
N LYS A 87 -8.63 0.72 -16.46
CA LYS A 87 -8.84 2.07 -15.94
C LYS A 87 -9.89 2.07 -14.84
N VAL A 88 -11.05 1.45 -15.08
CA VAL A 88 -12.20 1.58 -14.17
C VAL A 88 -11.94 0.88 -12.83
N ILE A 89 -11.45 -0.36 -12.86
CA ILE A 89 -11.29 -1.19 -11.66
C ILE A 89 -10.09 -0.72 -10.84
N THR A 90 -8.92 -0.51 -11.45
CA THR A 90 -7.70 -0.15 -10.72
C THR A 90 -7.76 1.25 -10.10
N THR A 91 -8.43 2.22 -10.74
CA THR A 91 -8.59 3.58 -10.18
C THR A 91 -9.33 3.58 -8.84
N ARG A 92 -10.13 2.55 -8.54
CA ARG A 92 -10.81 2.45 -7.24
C ARG A 92 -9.87 2.09 -6.10
N ILE A 93 -8.82 1.33 -6.39
CA ILE A 93 -8.00 0.67 -5.38
C ILE A 93 -6.65 1.35 -5.24
N GLN A 94 -6.27 2.20 -6.19
CA GLN A 94 -5.01 2.91 -6.17
C GLN A 94 -4.91 3.82 -4.94
N ILE A 95 -3.77 3.74 -4.25
CA ILE A 95 -3.38 4.73 -3.25
C ILE A 95 -3.07 6.02 -4.00
N PHE A 96 -3.86 7.07 -3.80
CA PHE A 96 -3.44 8.40 -4.22
C PHE A 96 -2.19 8.77 -3.44
N PRO A 97 -1.15 9.33 -4.10
CA PRO A 97 0.09 9.65 -3.42
C PRO A 97 -0.21 10.53 -2.21
N HIS A 98 0.30 10.10 -1.06
CA HIS A 98 0.47 10.98 0.08
C HIS A 98 1.28 12.20 -0.39
N THR A 99 0.98 13.39 0.13
CA THR A 99 1.56 14.69 -0.28
C THR A 99 3.09 14.79 -0.22
N SER A 100 3.79 13.73 0.20
CA SER A 100 5.23 13.61 0.28
C SER A 100 5.90 13.11 -1.01
N LEU A 101 5.15 12.73 -2.04
CA LEU A 101 5.69 12.38 -3.36
C LEU A 101 5.23 13.37 -4.43
N THR A 102 5.67 14.63 -4.33
CA THR A 102 5.81 15.49 -5.50
C THR A 102 7.10 15.14 -6.24
N PRO A 103 7.13 15.17 -7.59
CA PRO A 103 8.34 14.90 -8.38
C PRO A 103 9.48 15.87 -8.05
#